data_AF-A0A933FQV2-F1
#
_entry.id   AF-A0A933FQV2-F1
#
_cell.length_a   1.000
_cell.length_b   1.000
_cell.length_c   1.000
_cell.angle_alpha   90.00
_cell.angle_beta   90.00
_cell.angle_gamma   90.00
#
_symmetry.space_group_name_H-M   'P 1'
#
loop_
_entity.id
_entity.type
_entity.pdbx_description
1 polymer ?
#
loop_
_entity_poly.entity_id
_entity_poly.type
_entity_poly.pdbx_seq_one_letter_code
_entity_poly.pdbx_strand_id
1 'polypeptide(L)'
;MCEYCNQTSVTVERMDPDEESVCEWISDDGLESCDRPAVYSVLEWYVEDHLCDTHLEQVKRHLDEGLAEFLESVGFGSQYELHSIHQEESCDYISPASAQSWQPCGKRAGHAKYTLENLCLCAEHFAEMGYDSSAPAKS
;
A
#
# COMPACT_ATOMS: atom_id res chain seq x y z
N MET A 1 11.54 13.57 7.25
CA MET A 1 10.93 12.88 6.11
C MET A 1 11.80 11.70 5.76
N CYS A 2 11.41 10.54 6.30
CA CYS A 2 12.03 9.22 6.16
C CYS A 2 12.67 8.94 4.80
N GLU A 3 13.78 8.19 4.80
CA GLU A 3 14.52 7.76 3.61
C GLU A 3 13.67 6.96 2.60
N TYR A 4 12.61 6.29 3.06
CA TYR A 4 11.72 5.47 2.21
C TYR A 4 10.47 6.24 1.74
N CYS A 5 10.06 7.33 2.40
CA CYS A 5 8.89 8.11 1.97
C CYS A 5 9.07 8.77 0.59
N ASN A 6 10.32 8.97 0.15
CA ASN A 6 10.63 9.52 -1.17
C ASN A 6 11.05 8.45 -2.18
N GLN A 7 11.10 7.19 -1.76
CA GLN A 7 11.37 6.05 -2.63
C GLN A 7 10.01 5.43 -2.94
N THR A 8 9.33 5.92 -3.97
CA THR A 8 8.22 5.18 -4.57
C THR A 8 8.78 4.39 -5.75
N SER A 9 8.64 3.07 -5.71
CA SER A 9 9.02 2.19 -6.81
C SER A 9 7.74 1.74 -7.50
N VAL A 10 7.50 2.26 -8.69
CA VAL A 10 6.29 2.00 -9.47
C VAL A 10 6.64 1.12 -10.65
N THR A 11 5.95 -0.01 -10.79
CA THR A 11 5.94 -0.85 -11.98
C THR A 11 4.55 -0.79 -12.58
N VAL A 12 4.47 -0.56 -13.89
CA VAL A 12 3.20 -0.53 -14.61
C VAL A 12 3.20 -1.63 -15.66
N GLU A 13 2.10 -2.36 -15.74
CA GLU A 13 1.84 -3.33 -16.79
C GLU A 13 0.49 -3.03 -17.44
N ARG A 14 0.42 -3.16 -18.77
CA ARG A 14 -0.87 -3.15 -19.46
C ARG A 14 -1.56 -4.50 -19.25
N MET A 15 -2.81 -4.47 -18.79
CA MET A 15 -3.61 -5.66 -18.55
C MET A 15 -3.99 -6.35 -19.86
N ASP A 16 -4.16 -7.67 -19.79
CA ASP A 16 -4.68 -8.46 -20.90
C ASP A 16 -6.14 -8.06 -21.19
N PRO A 17 -6.53 -7.97 -22.47
CA PRO A 17 -7.91 -7.58 -22.83
C PRO A 17 -8.96 -8.60 -22.38
N ASP A 18 -8.55 -9.82 -22.04
CA ASP A 18 -9.41 -10.87 -21.51
C ASP A 18 -9.49 -10.85 -19.97
N GLU A 19 -8.69 -10.02 -19.29
CA GLU A 19 -8.70 -9.85 -17.83
C GLU A 19 -9.76 -8.82 -17.45
N GLU A 20 -10.95 -9.29 -17.02
CA GLU A 20 -12.04 -8.43 -16.58
C GLU A 20 -11.76 -7.89 -15.17
N SER A 21 -11.28 -6.65 -15.07
CA SER A 21 -11.18 -5.90 -13.82
C SER A 21 -11.74 -4.49 -13.98
N VAL A 22 -12.28 -3.95 -12.89
CA VAL A 22 -12.80 -2.58 -12.82
C VAL A 22 -11.73 -1.63 -12.32
N CYS A 23 -11.85 -0.36 -12.67
CA CYS A 23 -10.96 0.67 -12.18
C CYS A 23 -11.13 0.85 -10.66
N GLU A 24 -10.06 0.68 -9.91
CA GLU A 24 -10.02 0.77 -8.44
C GLU A 24 -9.78 2.21 -7.96
N TRP A 25 -9.86 3.19 -8.86
CA TRP A 25 -9.74 4.59 -8.49
C TRP A 25 -10.95 5.02 -7.67
N ILE A 26 -10.66 5.68 -6.55
CA ILE A 26 -11.63 6.27 -5.64
C ILE A 26 -11.20 7.73 -5.41
N SER A 27 -12.15 8.65 -5.33
CA SER A 27 -11.87 10.05 -5.01
C SER A 27 -11.29 10.21 -3.59
N ASP A 28 -10.57 11.31 -3.35
CA ASP A 28 -9.93 11.59 -2.05
C ASP A 28 -10.93 11.61 -0.88
N ASP A 29 -12.18 12.00 -1.14
CA ASP A 29 -13.29 12.01 -0.19
C ASP A 29 -14.05 10.67 -0.10
N GLY A 30 -13.69 9.68 -0.92
CA GLY A 30 -14.27 8.34 -0.90
C GLY A 30 -15.69 8.23 -1.43
N LEU A 31 -16.23 9.30 -2.05
CA LEU A 31 -17.62 9.36 -2.49
C LEU A 31 -17.81 8.96 -3.95
N GLU A 32 -16.76 9.06 -4.77
CA GLU A 32 -16.80 8.71 -6.19
C GLU A 32 -15.89 7.51 -6.47
N SER A 33 -16.45 6.50 -7.13
CA SER A 33 -15.72 5.34 -7.62
C SER A 33 -15.85 5.24 -9.14
N CYS A 34 -14.89 4.58 -9.78
CA CYS A 34 -14.89 4.42 -11.23
C CYS A 34 -15.37 3.04 -11.67
N ASP A 35 -16.46 2.98 -12.45
CA ASP A 35 -16.96 1.70 -12.98
C ASP A 35 -16.38 1.33 -14.36
N ARG A 36 -15.38 2.07 -14.84
CA ARG A 36 -14.75 1.80 -16.15
C ARG A 36 -13.86 0.56 -16.07
N PRO A 37 -13.71 -0.19 -17.18
CA PRO A 37 -12.76 -1.30 -17.22
C PRO A 37 -11.33 -0.80 -16.99
N ALA A 38 -10.59 -1.52 -16.16
CA ALA A 38 -9.16 -1.29 -15.97
C ALA A 38 -8.40 -1.68 -17.23
N VAL A 39 -7.31 -0.96 -17.50
CA VAL A 39 -6.42 -1.16 -18.65
C VAL A 39 -4.98 -1.36 -18.19
N TYR A 40 -4.64 -0.87 -16.99
CA TYR A 40 -3.32 -0.93 -16.41
C TYR A 40 -3.39 -1.53 -15.02
N SER A 41 -2.42 -2.38 -14.70
CA SER A 41 -2.12 -2.81 -13.34
C SER A 41 -0.87 -2.05 -12.92
N VAL A 42 -0.96 -1.37 -11.78
CA VAL A 42 0.09 -0.54 -11.20
C VAL A 42 0.52 -1.15 -9.88
N LEU A 43 1.77 -1.59 -9.82
CA LEU A 43 2.42 -2.11 -8.63
C LEU A 43 3.28 -1.00 -8.03
N GLU A 44 2.89 -0.45 -6.89
CA GLU A 44 3.60 0.63 -6.21
C GLU A 44 4.06 0.19 -4.82
N TRP A 45 5.33 0.43 -4.54
CA TRP A 45 5.86 0.37 -3.19
C TRP A 45 5.83 1.75 -2.52
N TYR A 46 5.24 1.84 -1.33
CA TYR A 46 5.17 3.05 -0.52
C TYR A 46 5.29 2.76 0.98
N VAL A 47 5.60 3.79 1.77
CA VAL A 47 5.58 3.67 3.23
C VAL A 47 4.15 3.78 3.73
N GLU A 48 3.62 2.70 4.27
CA GLU A 48 2.27 2.65 4.84
C GLU A 48 2.27 3.15 6.29
N ASP A 49 3.23 2.69 7.10
CA ASP A 49 3.34 3.05 8.52
C ASP A 49 4.80 3.30 8.94
N HIS A 50 5.01 4.24 9.84
CA HIS A 50 6.17 4.37 10.70
C HIS A 50 5.93 3.68 12.05
N LEU A 51 6.80 2.74 12.41
CA LEU A 51 6.62 1.89 13.57
C LEU A 51 7.68 2.17 14.64
N CYS A 52 7.22 2.34 15.88
CA CYS A 52 8.08 2.16 17.06
C CYS A 52 8.28 0.67 17.35
N ASP A 53 9.29 0.32 18.14
CA ASP A 53 9.63 -1.08 18.43
C ASP A 53 8.44 -1.89 18.98
N THR A 54 7.56 -1.26 19.77
CA THR A 54 6.35 -1.94 20.28
C THR A 54 5.37 -2.33 19.17
N HIS A 55 5.14 -1.45 18.20
CA HIS A 55 4.19 -1.72 17.11
C HIS A 55 4.82 -2.55 15.99
N LEU A 56 6.15 -2.48 15.82
CA LEU A 56 6.90 -3.42 15.00
C LEU A 56 6.65 -4.88 15.44
N GLU A 57 6.78 -5.16 16.73
CA GLU A 57 6.60 -6.52 17.25
C GLU A 57 5.14 -6.98 17.18
N GLN A 58 4.17 -6.06 17.27
CA GLN A 58 2.77 -6.38 17.02
C GLN A 58 2.54 -6.80 15.57
N VAL A 59 3.06 -6.00 14.61
CA VAL A 59 2.97 -6.31 13.17
C VAL A 59 3.64 -7.64 12.84
N LYS A 60 4.84 -7.90 13.38
CA LYS A 60 5.54 -9.19 13.19
C LYS A 60 4.76 -10.37 13.77
N ARG A 61 4.20 -10.22 14.97
CA ARG A 61 3.43 -11.29 15.60
C ARG A 61 2.18 -11.65 14.80
N HIS A 62 1.53 -10.66 14.17
CA HIS A 62 0.40 -10.93 13.27
C HIS A 62 0.81 -11.78 12.06
N LEU A 63 2.05 -11.66 11.56
CA LEU A 63 2.58 -12.56 10.52
C LEU A 63 2.80 -13.97 11.04
N ASP A 64 3.46 -14.10 12.19
CA ASP A 64 3.85 -15.40 12.75
C ASP A 64 2.66 -16.24 13.24
N GLU A 65 1.54 -15.60 13.60
CA GLU A 65 0.32 -16.27 14.10
C GLU A 65 -0.57 -16.85 12.97
N GLY A 66 -0.06 -16.98 11.74
CA GLY A 66 -0.73 -17.69 10.64
C GLY A 66 -1.74 -16.84 9.84
N LEU A 67 -1.80 -15.52 10.08
CA LEU A 67 -2.59 -14.60 9.26
C LEU A 67 -1.94 -14.40 7.88
N ALA A 68 -0.62 -14.54 7.77
CA ALA A 68 0.10 -14.51 6.50
C ALA A 68 -0.38 -15.61 5.55
N GLU A 69 -0.51 -16.85 6.03
CA GLU A 69 -1.03 -17.97 5.23
C GLU A 69 -2.52 -17.78 4.84
N PHE A 70 -3.33 -17.17 5.72
CA PHE A 70 -4.72 -16.83 5.40
C PHE A 70 -4.81 -15.73 4.34
N LEU A 71 -4.02 -14.65 4.48
CA LEU A 71 -3.96 -13.52 3.55
C LEU A 71 -3.43 -13.92 2.17
N GLU A 72 -2.41 -14.76 2.10
CA GLU A 72 -1.97 -15.39 0.85
C GLU A 72 -3.11 -16.24 0.22
N SER A 73 -3.89 -16.96 1.02
CA SER A 73 -4.97 -17.83 0.52
C SER A 73 -6.18 -17.08 -0.07
N VAL A 74 -6.40 -15.82 0.33
CA VAL A 74 -7.49 -14.97 -0.18
C VAL A 74 -7.01 -13.94 -1.22
N GLY A 75 -5.75 -14.04 -1.69
CA GLY A 75 -5.18 -13.13 -2.68
C GLY A 75 -4.76 -11.77 -2.13
N PHE A 76 -4.86 -11.56 -0.81
CA PHE A 76 -4.42 -10.36 -0.09
C PHE A 76 -3.03 -10.56 0.50
N GLY A 77 -2.11 -11.17 -0.26
CA GLY A 77 -0.70 -11.13 0.10
C GLY A 77 -0.17 -9.73 -0.09
N SER A 78 -0.54 -8.77 0.78
CA SER A 78 0.10 -7.46 0.87
C SER A 78 1.57 -7.74 1.13
N GLN A 79 2.39 -7.68 0.08
CA GLN A 79 3.83 -7.85 0.23
C GLN A 79 4.31 -6.60 0.94
N TYR A 80 4.90 -6.76 2.11
CA TYR A 80 5.52 -5.63 2.80
C TYR A 80 6.88 -6.01 3.34
N GLU A 81 7.74 -5.01 3.40
CA GLU A 81 9.08 -5.08 3.94
C GLU A 81 9.18 -4.16 5.17
N LEU A 82 9.91 -4.59 6.18
CA LEU A 82 10.15 -3.81 7.38
C LEU A 82 11.59 -3.27 7.33
N HIS A 83 11.72 -1.98 7.08
CA HIS A 83 13.01 -1.32 6.97
C HIS A 83 13.31 -0.53 8.23
N SER A 84 14.53 -0.64 8.76
CA SER A 84 14.98 0.27 9.81
C SER A 84 15.16 1.68 9.24
N ILE A 85 14.78 2.68 10.02
CA ILE A 85 14.92 4.09 9.67
C ILE A 85 15.74 4.82 10.73
N HIS A 86 16.52 5.80 10.30
CA HIS A 86 17.40 6.55 11.20
C HIS A 86 16.88 7.96 11.54
N GLN A 87 15.85 8.40 10.84
CA GLN A 87 15.34 9.78 10.88
C GLN A 87 14.31 9.99 11.99
N GLU A 88 14.04 11.26 12.30
CA GLU A 88 13.07 11.65 13.33
C GLU A 88 11.64 11.63 12.76
N GLU A 89 11.07 10.43 12.64
CA GLU A 89 9.64 10.24 12.37
C GLU A 89 8.90 9.82 13.64
N SER A 90 7.59 10.08 13.65
CA SER A 90 6.70 9.64 14.71
C SER A 90 5.94 8.40 14.27
N CYS A 91 5.73 7.48 15.20
CA CYS A 91 4.93 6.30 14.98
C CYS A 91 3.47 6.72 14.76
N ASP A 92 2.97 6.41 13.58
CA ASP A 92 1.64 6.75 13.06
C ASP A 92 0.63 5.62 13.25
N TYR A 93 1.08 4.41 13.64
CA TYR A 93 0.21 3.28 13.94
C TYR A 93 -0.99 3.66 14.84
N ILE A 94 -2.19 3.41 14.33
CA ILE A 94 -3.46 3.61 15.04
C ILE A 94 -3.97 2.26 15.52
N SER A 95 -3.99 2.06 16.84
CA SER A 95 -4.54 0.82 17.39
C SER A 95 -6.07 0.88 17.48
N PRO A 96 -6.80 -0.12 16.97
CA PRO A 96 -8.24 -0.24 17.21
C PRO A 96 -8.58 -0.49 18.69
N ALA A 97 -7.60 -0.90 19.51
CA ALA A 97 -7.81 -1.25 20.92
C ALA A 97 -8.14 -0.03 21.80
N SER A 98 -7.81 1.19 21.36
CA SER A 98 -8.17 2.44 22.04
C SER A 98 -9.40 3.07 21.39
N ALA A 99 -10.57 2.46 21.57
CA ALA A 99 -11.87 2.94 21.08
C ALA A 99 -12.30 4.35 21.54
N GLN A 100 -11.46 5.06 22.31
CA GLN A 100 -11.72 6.42 22.81
C GLN A 100 -10.94 7.51 22.06
N SER A 101 -9.97 7.17 21.22
CA SER A 101 -9.23 8.14 20.41
C SER A 101 -8.55 7.43 19.24
N TRP A 102 -9.00 7.71 18.02
CA TRP A 102 -8.33 7.34 16.76
C TRP A 102 -7.05 8.18 16.58
N GLN A 103 -6.16 8.12 17.57
CA GLN A 103 -4.95 8.92 17.60
C GLN A 103 -3.74 8.04 17.31
N PRO A 104 -2.79 8.54 16.50
CA PRO A 104 -1.54 7.85 16.23
C PRO A 104 -0.72 7.72 17.52
N CYS A 105 0.13 6.69 17.57
CA CYS A 105 0.96 6.40 18.74
C CYS A 105 1.85 7.58 19.19
N GLY A 106 2.44 8.30 18.24
CA GLY A 106 3.27 9.48 18.48
C GLY A 106 4.65 9.23 19.12
N LYS A 107 5.01 7.97 19.44
CA LYS A 107 6.36 7.63 19.88
C LYS A 107 7.35 7.77 18.74
N ARG A 108 8.65 7.94 19.03
CA ARG A 108 9.68 7.91 17.98
C ARG A 108 9.62 6.59 17.21
N ALA A 109 9.54 6.69 15.89
CA ALA A 109 9.63 5.54 14.99
C ALA A 109 11.10 5.15 14.77
N GLY A 110 11.33 3.85 14.66
CA GLY A 110 12.64 3.27 14.29
C GLY A 110 12.56 2.39 13.05
N HIS A 111 11.35 2.15 12.54
CA HIS A 111 11.10 1.31 11.38
C HIS A 111 10.03 1.93 10.48
N ALA A 112 10.09 1.62 9.19
CA ALA A 112 9.05 1.89 8.22
C ALA A 112 8.51 0.55 7.69
N LYS A 113 7.19 0.43 7.62
CA LYS A 113 6.49 -0.63 6.89
C LYS A 113 6.32 -0.16 5.46
N TYR A 114 7.06 -0.78 4.56
CA TYR A 114 7.06 -0.49 3.14
C TYR A 114 6.19 -1.53 2.45
N THR A 115 5.05 -1.13 1.92
CA THR A 115 4.00 -2.02 1.41
C THR A 115 3.91 -1.90 -0.10
N LEU A 116 3.73 -3.04 -0.77
CA LEU A 116 3.39 -3.16 -2.18
C LEU A 116 1.87 -3.20 -2.31
N GLU A 117 1.33 -2.22 -3.03
CA GLU A 117 -0.06 -2.20 -3.45
C GLU A 117 -0.14 -2.44 -4.95
N ASN A 118 -1.20 -3.14 -5.37
CA ASN A 118 -1.56 -3.32 -6.76
C ASN A 118 -2.88 -2.58 -7.02
N LEU A 119 -2.87 -1.64 -7.96
CA LEU A 119 -4.03 -0.86 -8.37
C LEU A 119 -4.34 -1.12 -9.84
N CYS A 120 -5.57 -1.53 -10.12
CA CYS A 120 -6.09 -1.66 -11.47
C CYS A 120 -6.76 -0.35 -11.89
N LEU A 121 -6.22 0.34 -12.90
CA LEU A 121 -6.68 1.66 -13.30
C LEU A 121 -7.16 1.68 -14.76
N CYS A 122 -8.24 2.42 -15.02
CA CYS A 122 -8.62 2.76 -16.38
C CYS A 122 -7.62 3.79 -16.97
N ALA A 123 -7.61 3.91 -18.30
CA ALA A 123 -6.64 4.77 -18.98
C ALA A 123 -6.69 6.26 -18.57
N GLU A 124 -7.85 6.75 -18.13
CA GLU A 124 -8.00 8.13 -17.67
C GLU A 124 -7.38 8.33 -16.28
N HIS A 125 -7.82 7.56 -15.28
CA HIS A 125 -7.30 7.69 -13.92
C HIS A 125 -5.83 7.30 -13.80
N PHE A 126 -5.36 6.38 -14.65
CA PHE A 126 -3.94 6.11 -14.79
C PHE A 126 -3.13 7.37 -15.16
N ALA A 127 -3.62 8.16 -16.12
CA ALA A 127 -2.98 9.40 -16.54
C ALA A 127 -3.15 10.54 -15.51
N GLU A 128 -4.30 10.60 -14.83
CA GLU A 128 -4.55 11.59 -13.77
C GLU A 128 -3.62 11.40 -12.56
N MET A 129 -3.31 10.14 -12.23
CA MET A 129 -2.32 9.82 -11.20
C MET A 129 -0.87 10.10 -11.63
N GLY A 130 -0.66 10.57 -12.87
CA GLY A 130 0.64 10.99 -13.37
C GLY A 130 1.55 9.84 -13.81
N TYR A 131 1.00 8.63 -13.99
CA TYR A 131 1.76 7.49 -14.50
C TYR A 131 2.00 7.59 -16.00
N ASP A 132 3.17 7.11 -16.46
CA ASP A 132 3.54 7.12 -17.87
C ASP A 132 3.01 5.87 -18.60
N SER A 133 2.28 6.09 -19.69
CA SER A 133 1.67 5.07 -20.52
C SER A 133 2.64 4.23 -21.36
N SER A 134 3.96 4.43 -21.23
CA SER A 134 4.99 3.63 -21.90
C SER A 134 5.18 2.21 -21.33
N ALA A 135 4.25 1.74 -20.49
CA ALA A 135 4.31 0.46 -19.81
C ALA A 135 4.35 -0.74 -20.77
N PRO A 136 5.21 -1.74 -20.53
CA PRO A 136 5.19 -2.98 -21.29
C PRO A 136 3.85 -3.71 -21.12
N ALA A 137 3.44 -4.46 -22.15
CA ALA A 137 2.33 -5.39 -22.03
C ALA A 137 2.73 -6.55 -21.11
N LYS A 138 1.81 -6.97 -20.24
CA LYS A 138 1.95 -8.20 -19.45
C LYS A 138 2.22 -9.37 -20.42
N SER A 139 3.30 -10.12 -20.17
CA SER A 139 3.83 -11.15 -21.09
C SER A 139 3.31 -12.55 -20.76
#